data_AF-A0A8S3U9R4-F1
#
_entry.id   AF-A0A8S3U9R4-F1
#
_cell.length_a   1.000
_cell.length_b   1.000
_cell.length_c   1.000
_cell.angle_alpha   90.00
_cell.angle_beta   90.00
_cell.angle_gamma   90.00
#
_symmetry.space_group_name_H-M   'P 1'
#
loop_
_entity.id
_entity.type
_entity.pdbx_description
1 polymer ?
#
loop_
_entity_poly.entity_id
_entity_poly.type
_entity_poly.pdbx_seq_one_letter_code
_entity_poly.pdbx_strand_id
1 'polypeptide(L)'
;MNIVYNSWKFVKEDTEKDESKRYERLMKLILSKVNHDFLNLNEVLNQACRSCSLNIVRLILENTDHQNLKVKGAMNIAFNSLVDNEKVYIEKKHSYIDTKDRTEKYESLIKIILEKVNFDSLDLTLVFNQACRYGCLDIVKYVLENSDHKSLYIMEAVSIIYSSIKDDDDGISDQRKKV
;
A
#
# COMPACT_ATOMS: atom_id res chain seq x y z
N MET A 1 -11.26 -20.27 -15.72
CA MET A 1 -10.08 -20.32 -14.82
C MET A 1 -8.98 -19.51 -15.51
N ASN A 2 -8.55 -18.39 -14.92
CA ASN A 2 -7.73 -17.39 -15.60
C ASN A 2 -6.26 -17.88 -15.68
N ILE A 3 -5.78 -18.23 -16.89
CA ILE A 3 -4.44 -18.79 -17.13
C ILE A 3 -3.35 -17.89 -16.53
N VAL A 4 -3.55 -16.57 -16.60
CA VAL A 4 -2.64 -15.56 -16.06
C VAL A 4 -2.51 -15.67 -14.53
N TYR A 5 -3.59 -15.98 -13.83
CA TYR A 5 -3.58 -16.12 -12.36
C TYR A 5 -2.76 -17.33 -11.90
N ASN A 6 -2.90 -18.46 -12.60
CA ASN A 6 -2.16 -19.68 -12.27
C ASN A 6 -0.67 -19.54 -12.55
N SER A 7 -0.28 -18.84 -13.63
CA SER A 7 1.13 -18.54 -13.91
C SER A 7 1.78 -17.68 -12.82
N TRP A 8 0.98 -16.89 -12.10
CA TRP A 8 1.50 -15.94 -11.12
C TRP A 8 1.65 -16.48 -9.70
N LYS A 9 0.89 -17.52 -9.34
CA LYS A 9 1.00 -18.18 -8.04
C LYS A 9 2.40 -18.79 -7.78
N PHE A 10 3.15 -19.11 -8.84
CA PHE A 10 4.49 -19.68 -8.76
C PHE A 10 5.60 -18.67 -8.48
N VAL A 11 5.32 -17.37 -8.43
CA VAL A 11 6.32 -16.30 -8.25
C VAL A 11 6.65 -16.00 -6.79
N LYS A 12 5.94 -16.63 -5.85
CA LYS A 12 5.95 -16.20 -4.45
C LYS A 12 7.19 -16.61 -3.65
N GLU A 13 8.14 -17.31 -4.23
CA GLU A 13 9.27 -17.92 -3.50
C GLU A 13 10.60 -17.71 -4.26
N ASP A 14 11.36 -16.69 -3.84
CA ASP A 14 12.82 -16.56 -3.93
C ASP A 14 13.56 -16.90 -5.25
N THR A 15 13.12 -16.36 -6.40
CA THR A 15 13.96 -16.36 -7.61
C THR A 15 14.16 -14.96 -8.20
N GLU A 16 15.42 -14.51 -8.08
CA GLU A 16 16.25 -13.68 -8.95
C GLU A 16 15.60 -12.56 -9.81
N LYS A 17 16.29 -11.41 -9.85
CA LYS A 17 16.01 -10.23 -10.69
C LYS A 17 15.58 -10.55 -12.14
N ASP A 18 15.97 -11.68 -12.70
CA ASP A 18 15.61 -12.11 -14.05
C ASP A 18 14.15 -12.56 -14.20
N GLU A 19 13.53 -13.14 -13.18
CA GLU A 19 12.10 -13.50 -13.25
C GLU A 19 11.21 -12.26 -13.30
N SER A 20 11.50 -11.23 -12.49
CA SER A 20 10.77 -9.96 -12.50
C SER A 20 10.75 -9.32 -13.89
N LYS A 21 11.90 -9.30 -14.58
CA LYS A 21 12.01 -8.80 -15.96
C LYS A 21 11.21 -9.65 -16.95
N ARG A 22 11.21 -10.97 -16.78
CA ARG A 22 10.41 -11.89 -17.60
C ARG A 22 8.92 -11.61 -17.45
N TYR A 23 8.43 -11.42 -16.22
CA TYR A 23 7.03 -11.06 -15.96
C TYR A 23 6.68 -9.69 -16.54
N GLU A 24 7.56 -8.70 -16.40
CA GLU A 24 7.35 -7.38 -17.00
C GLU A 24 7.18 -7.49 -18.52
N ARG A 25 8.06 -8.22 -19.21
CA ARG A 25 7.95 -8.46 -20.67
C ARG A 25 6.66 -9.19 -21.03
N LEU A 26 6.30 -10.22 -20.27
CA LEU A 26 5.07 -10.98 -20.49
C LEU A 26 3.84 -10.07 -20.31
N MET A 27 3.85 -9.21 -19.28
CA MET A 27 2.74 -8.29 -19.03
C MET A 27 2.63 -7.21 -20.11
N LYS A 28 3.75 -6.66 -20.60
CA LYS A 28 3.77 -5.78 -21.79
C LYS A 28 3.12 -6.49 -23.00
N LEU A 29 3.48 -7.74 -23.23
CA LEU A 29 2.91 -8.52 -24.34
C LEU A 29 1.41 -8.75 -24.16
N ILE A 30 0.97 -9.15 -22.97
CA ILE A 30 -0.45 -9.38 -22.66
C ILE A 30 -1.24 -8.08 -22.86
N LEU A 31 -0.81 -6.97 -22.26
CA LEU A 31 -1.51 -5.69 -22.38
C LEU A 31 -1.54 -5.16 -23.83
N SER A 32 -0.55 -5.50 -24.67
CA SER A 32 -0.53 -5.07 -26.08
C SER A 32 -1.33 -5.97 -27.03
N LYS A 33 -1.76 -7.15 -26.60
CA LYS A 33 -2.37 -8.18 -27.48
C LYS A 33 -3.75 -8.64 -27.04
N VAL A 34 -4.09 -8.52 -25.76
CA VAL A 34 -5.33 -9.04 -25.19
C VAL A 34 -6.30 -7.89 -24.97
N ASN A 35 -7.55 -8.05 -25.43
CA ASN A 35 -8.61 -7.11 -25.07
C ASN A 35 -8.77 -7.09 -23.54
N HIS A 36 -8.67 -5.90 -22.95
CA HIS A 36 -8.69 -5.68 -21.50
C HIS A 36 -9.93 -6.26 -20.83
N ASP A 37 -11.05 -6.43 -21.54
CA ASP A 37 -12.29 -7.02 -21.03
C ASP A 37 -12.12 -8.46 -20.50
N PHE A 38 -11.16 -9.21 -21.05
CA PHE A 38 -10.90 -10.60 -20.64
C PHE A 38 -9.88 -10.72 -19.51
N LEU A 39 -9.09 -9.67 -19.30
CA LEU A 39 -8.05 -9.65 -18.28
C LEU A 39 -8.64 -9.05 -17.01
N ASN A 40 -8.71 -9.83 -15.93
CA ASN A 40 -9.10 -9.30 -14.63
C ASN A 40 -7.96 -8.45 -14.05
N LEU A 41 -7.75 -7.27 -14.61
CA LEU A 41 -6.69 -6.32 -14.27
C LEU A 41 -6.72 -5.91 -12.81
N ASN A 42 -7.88 -5.94 -12.17
CA ASN A 42 -8.02 -5.67 -10.74
C ASN A 42 -7.31 -6.73 -9.90
N GLU A 43 -7.50 -8.01 -10.23
CA GLU A 43 -6.78 -9.09 -9.53
C GLU A 43 -5.28 -9.04 -9.84
N VAL A 44 -4.93 -8.70 -11.09
CA VAL A 44 -3.52 -8.52 -11.44
C VAL A 44 -2.92 -7.38 -10.60
N LEU A 45 -3.54 -6.21 -10.57
CA LEU A 45 -3.07 -5.06 -9.81
C LEU A 45 -2.94 -5.37 -8.31
N ASN A 46 -3.96 -6.01 -7.72
CA ASN A 46 -3.97 -6.39 -6.31
C ASN A 46 -2.78 -7.27 -5.96
N GLN A 47 -2.51 -8.29 -6.76
CA GLN A 47 -1.42 -9.21 -6.48
C GLN A 47 -0.04 -8.60 -6.78
N ALA A 48 0.09 -7.68 -7.76
CA ALA A 48 1.31 -6.88 -7.92
C ALA A 48 1.57 -5.99 -6.70
N CYS A 49 0.52 -5.46 -6.07
CA CYS A 49 0.65 -4.68 -4.84
C CYS A 49 1.09 -5.57 -3.66
N ARG A 50 0.53 -6.78 -3.52
CA ARG A 50 0.96 -7.75 -2.48
C ARG A 50 2.44 -8.10 -2.60
N SER A 51 2.93 -8.32 -3.82
CA SER A 51 4.35 -8.64 -4.07
C SER A 51 5.26 -7.40 -4.13
N CYS A 52 4.69 -6.20 -3.99
CA CYS A 52 5.39 -4.93 -4.14
C CYS A 52 6.16 -4.82 -5.48
N SER A 53 5.53 -5.25 -6.57
CA SER A 53 6.13 -5.25 -7.92
C SER A 53 5.91 -3.91 -8.63
N LEU A 54 6.70 -2.90 -8.24
CA LEU A 54 6.57 -1.50 -8.70
C LEU A 54 6.42 -1.36 -10.22
N ASN A 55 7.25 -2.06 -11.01
CA ASN A 55 7.22 -1.98 -12.47
C ASN A 55 5.90 -2.50 -13.06
N ILE A 56 5.35 -3.58 -12.49
CA ILE A 56 4.08 -4.16 -12.95
C ILE A 56 2.92 -3.23 -12.61
N VAL A 57 2.91 -2.67 -11.39
CA VAL A 57 1.90 -1.69 -10.97
C VAL A 57 1.92 -0.47 -11.89
N ARG A 58 3.11 0.11 -12.12
CA ARG A 58 3.29 1.25 -13.04
C ARG A 58 2.77 0.91 -14.43
N LEU A 59 3.15 -0.24 -14.96
CA LEU A 59 2.74 -0.69 -16.29
C LEU A 59 1.22 -0.90 -16.40
N ILE A 60 0.57 -1.47 -15.39
CA ILE A 60 -0.90 -1.63 -15.39
C ILE A 60 -1.57 -0.25 -15.36
N LEU A 61 -1.13 0.63 -14.47
CA LEU A 61 -1.68 1.97 -14.32
C LEU A 61 -1.48 2.82 -15.58
N GLU A 62 -0.33 2.70 -16.27
CA GLU A 62 -0.06 3.47 -17.50
C GLU A 62 -0.84 2.99 -18.72
N ASN A 63 -1.36 1.77 -18.72
CA ASN A 63 -2.02 1.15 -19.88
C ASN A 63 -3.50 0.85 -19.64
N THR A 64 -4.10 1.34 -18.55
CA THR A 64 -5.50 1.08 -18.22
C THR A 64 -6.19 2.38 -17.83
N ASP A 65 -7.43 2.56 -18.29
CA ASP A 65 -8.29 3.64 -17.79
C ASP A 65 -8.61 3.40 -16.30
N HIS A 66 -8.17 4.33 -15.47
CA HIS A 66 -8.31 4.26 -14.01
C HIS A 66 -9.77 4.21 -13.55
N GLN A 67 -10.73 4.70 -14.35
CA GLN A 67 -12.14 4.67 -13.97
C GLN A 67 -12.70 3.25 -13.79
N ASN A 68 -12.10 2.27 -14.49
CA ASN A 68 -12.52 0.87 -14.42
C ASN A 68 -11.68 0.02 -13.45
N LEU A 69 -10.57 0.57 -12.95
CA LEU A 69 -9.73 -0.11 -11.98
C LEU A 69 -10.28 0.13 -10.56
N LYS A 70 -10.39 -0.94 -9.78
CA LYS A 70 -10.63 -0.91 -8.34
C LYS A 70 -9.35 -0.53 -7.62
N VAL A 71 -8.79 0.64 -7.95
CA VAL A 71 -7.52 1.14 -7.40
C VAL A 71 -7.60 1.26 -5.87
N LYS A 72 -8.77 1.57 -5.32
CA LYS A 72 -9.03 1.55 -3.87
C LYS A 72 -8.64 0.21 -3.23
N GLY A 73 -8.95 -0.92 -3.89
CA GLY A 73 -8.58 -2.25 -3.41
C GLY A 73 -7.07 -2.49 -3.41
N ALA A 74 -6.40 -2.10 -4.49
CA ALA A 74 -4.96 -2.20 -4.64
C ALA A 74 -4.21 -1.34 -3.62
N MET A 75 -4.69 -0.11 -3.40
CA MET A 75 -4.14 0.81 -2.41
C MET A 75 -4.25 0.24 -0.99
N ASN A 76 -5.43 -0.27 -0.61
CA ASN A 76 -5.63 -0.90 0.69
C ASN A 76 -4.69 -2.10 0.91
N ILE A 77 -4.44 -2.89 -0.14
CA ILE A 77 -3.50 -4.01 -0.09
C ILE A 77 -2.08 -3.52 0.12
N ALA A 78 -1.63 -2.52 -0.63
CA ALA A 78 -0.31 -1.93 -0.48
C ALA A 78 -0.09 -1.39 0.93
N PHE A 79 -1.11 -0.71 1.48
CA PHE A 79 -1.06 -0.14 2.81
C PHE A 79 -1.03 -1.19 3.92
N ASN A 80 -1.93 -2.17 3.88
CA ASN A 80 -1.94 -3.24 4.87
C ASN A 80 -0.61 -4.00 4.87
N SER A 81 0.01 -4.16 3.70
CA SER A 81 1.32 -4.79 3.58
C SER A 81 2.44 -3.94 4.19
N LEU A 82 2.39 -2.60 4.07
CA LEU A 82 3.29 -1.69 4.78
C LEU A 82 3.14 -1.86 6.30
N VAL A 83 1.91 -1.79 6.79
CA VAL A 83 1.55 -1.90 8.21
C VAL A 83 1.96 -3.24 8.82
N ASP A 84 1.71 -4.34 8.11
CA ASP A 84 2.06 -5.68 8.59
C ASP A 84 3.58 -5.83 8.75
N ASN A 85 4.37 -5.19 7.87
CA ASN A 85 5.83 -5.18 8.00
C ASN A 85 6.29 -4.35 9.22
N GLU A 86 5.65 -3.22 9.51
CA GLU A 86 5.98 -2.39 10.67
C GLU A 86 5.59 -3.06 12.00
N LYS A 87 4.44 -3.76 12.06
CA LYS A 87 4.07 -4.55 13.25
C LYS A 87 5.09 -5.63 13.53
N VAL A 88 5.50 -6.37 12.49
CA VAL A 88 6.54 -7.40 12.61
C VAL A 88 7.85 -6.81 13.11
N TYR A 89 8.19 -5.59 12.68
CA TYR A 89 9.37 -4.86 13.16
C TYR A 89 9.27 -4.54 14.67
N ILE A 90 8.15 -4.01 15.13
CA ILE A 90 7.92 -3.66 16.55
C ILE A 90 7.98 -4.92 17.43
N GLU A 91 7.35 -6.02 17.00
CA GLU A 91 7.23 -7.23 17.80
C GLU A 91 8.53 -8.05 17.87
N LYS A 92 9.27 -8.17 16.77
CA LYS A 92 10.36 -9.15 16.69
C LYS A 92 11.72 -8.63 17.16
N LYS A 93 11.95 -7.32 17.29
CA LYS A 93 13.27 -6.72 17.67
C LYS A 93 14.49 -7.30 16.89
N HIS A 94 14.28 -8.01 15.78
CA HIS A 94 15.32 -8.70 15.02
C HIS A 94 15.62 -7.94 13.73
N SER A 95 16.90 -7.94 13.34
CA SER A 95 17.49 -7.41 12.11
C SER A 95 16.77 -6.19 11.50
N TYR A 96 17.18 -5.01 11.98
CA TYR A 96 16.78 -3.68 11.47
C TYR A 96 16.89 -3.51 9.93
N ILE A 97 17.71 -4.33 9.27
CA ILE A 97 18.12 -4.12 7.88
C ILE A 97 17.05 -4.61 6.87
N ASP A 98 16.35 -5.72 7.12
CA ASP A 98 15.39 -6.30 6.15
C ASP A 98 14.02 -5.59 6.18
N THR A 99 13.66 -4.99 7.30
CA THR A 99 12.37 -4.29 7.49
C THR A 99 12.37 -2.89 6.88
N LYS A 100 13.50 -2.18 6.91
CA LYS A 100 13.62 -0.85 6.33
C LYS A 100 13.46 -0.85 4.80
N ASP A 101 14.17 -1.74 4.09
CA ASP A 101 14.09 -1.84 2.63
C ASP A 101 12.66 -2.15 2.15
N ARG A 102 11.96 -3.03 2.87
CA ARG A 102 10.54 -3.34 2.57
C ARG A 102 9.62 -2.13 2.76
N THR A 103 9.81 -1.37 3.84
CA THR A 103 9.02 -0.18 4.15
C THR A 103 9.14 0.85 3.02
N GLU A 104 10.38 1.21 2.65
CA GLU A 104 10.66 2.14 1.55
C GLU A 104 10.05 1.68 0.21
N LYS A 105 10.06 0.36 -0.03
CA LYS A 105 9.45 -0.24 -1.22
C LYS A 105 7.93 -0.05 -1.25
N TYR A 106 7.24 -0.28 -0.13
CA TYR A 106 5.78 -0.09 -0.06
C TYR A 106 5.39 1.39 -0.06
N GLU A 107 6.18 2.28 0.55
CA GLU A 107 5.99 3.72 0.41
C GLU A 107 6.10 4.17 -1.05
N SER A 108 7.11 3.68 -1.76
CA SER A 108 7.28 3.93 -3.20
C SER A 108 6.10 3.40 -4.02
N LEU A 109 5.58 2.22 -3.66
CA LEU A 109 4.38 1.66 -4.28
C LEU A 109 3.17 2.58 -4.10
N ILE A 110 2.92 3.04 -2.87
CA ILE A 110 1.78 3.91 -2.55
C ILE A 110 1.91 5.24 -3.31
N LYS A 111 3.11 5.84 -3.33
CA LYS A 111 3.39 7.05 -4.12
C LYS A 111 3.08 6.84 -5.61
N ILE A 112 3.52 5.73 -6.23
CA ILE A 112 3.20 5.42 -7.63
C ILE A 112 1.68 5.33 -7.87
N ILE A 113 0.94 4.68 -6.97
CA ILE A 113 -0.51 4.56 -7.12
C ILE A 113 -1.16 5.95 -7.01
N LEU A 114 -0.75 6.76 -6.03
CA LEU A 114 -1.28 8.11 -5.84
C LEU A 114 -0.93 9.07 -7.00
N GLU A 115 0.27 8.97 -7.59
CA GLU A 115 0.67 9.78 -8.75
C GLU A 115 -0.20 9.52 -10.00
N LYS A 116 -0.73 8.32 -10.13
CA LYS A 116 -1.44 7.88 -11.33
C LYS A 116 -2.95 7.95 -11.20
N VAL A 117 -3.48 8.15 -10.00
CA VAL A 117 -4.92 8.05 -9.76
C VAL A 117 -5.44 9.40 -9.33
N ASN A 118 -6.57 9.81 -9.91
CA ASN A 118 -7.20 11.06 -9.53
C ASN A 118 -7.71 10.98 -8.08
N PHE A 119 -7.18 11.86 -7.22
CA PHE A 119 -7.51 11.98 -5.81
C PHE A 119 -9.01 12.20 -5.57
N ASP A 120 -9.68 12.95 -6.44
CA ASP A 120 -11.12 13.25 -6.29
C ASP A 120 -12.00 12.00 -6.35
N SER A 121 -11.51 10.97 -7.03
CA SER A 121 -12.21 9.70 -7.18
C SER A 121 -11.89 8.69 -6.07
N LEU A 122 -10.87 8.97 -5.26
CA LEU A 122 -10.36 8.03 -4.27
C LEU A 122 -10.67 8.53 -2.86
N ASP A 123 -11.51 7.76 -2.16
CA ASP A 123 -11.67 7.90 -0.72
C ASP A 123 -10.38 7.44 -0.03
N LEU A 124 -9.53 8.42 0.31
CA LEU A 124 -8.23 8.24 0.96
C LEU A 124 -8.31 8.20 2.48
N THR A 125 -9.50 8.35 3.06
CA THR A 125 -9.72 8.37 4.52
C THR A 125 -9.06 7.19 5.22
N LEU A 126 -9.25 5.98 4.69
CA LEU A 126 -8.65 4.79 5.27
C LEU A 126 -7.12 4.81 5.19
N VAL A 127 -6.57 5.16 4.02
CA VAL A 127 -5.11 5.24 3.77
C VAL A 127 -4.48 6.27 4.71
N PHE A 128 -5.10 7.44 4.80
CA PHE A 128 -4.65 8.55 5.64
C PHE A 128 -4.68 8.20 7.13
N ASN A 129 -5.79 7.63 7.60
CA ASN A 129 -5.94 7.25 9.01
C ASN A 129 -4.93 6.18 9.42
N GLN A 130 -4.68 5.18 8.57
CA GLN A 130 -3.64 4.19 8.83
C GLN A 130 -2.24 4.82 8.81
N ALA A 131 -1.93 5.68 7.84
CA ALA A 131 -0.65 6.38 7.76
C ALA A 131 -0.37 7.18 9.05
N CYS A 132 -1.38 7.88 9.58
CA CYS A 132 -1.28 8.60 10.84
C CYS A 132 -1.05 7.66 12.02
N ARG A 133 -1.82 6.58 12.11
CA ARG A 133 -1.74 5.60 13.20
C ARG A 133 -0.36 4.95 13.33
N TYR A 134 0.30 4.71 12.20
CA TYR A 134 1.59 4.04 12.15
C TYR A 134 2.78 5.01 12.02
N GLY A 135 2.52 6.32 11.93
CA GLY A 135 3.58 7.31 11.84
C GLY A 135 4.29 7.34 10.48
N CYS A 136 3.63 6.89 9.40
CA CYS A 136 4.17 6.95 8.03
C CYS A 136 4.10 8.39 7.50
N LEU A 137 4.93 9.29 8.05
CA LEU A 137 4.88 10.74 7.83
C LEU A 137 4.97 11.14 6.36
N ASP A 138 5.76 10.40 5.57
CA ASP A 138 5.94 10.64 4.14
C ASP A 138 4.62 10.51 3.36
N ILE A 139 3.82 9.51 3.70
CA ILE A 139 2.52 9.26 3.08
C ILE A 139 1.52 10.31 3.56
N VAL A 140 1.48 10.58 4.87
CA VAL A 140 0.60 11.63 5.44
C VAL A 140 0.85 12.95 4.74
N LYS A 141 2.12 13.36 4.63
CA LYS A 141 2.52 14.58 3.93
C LYS A 141 2.09 14.55 2.47
N TYR A 142 2.34 13.45 1.76
CA TYR A 142 1.96 13.32 0.37
C TYR A 142 0.44 13.48 0.16
N VAL A 143 -0.39 12.82 0.99
CA VAL A 143 -1.85 12.93 0.92
C VAL A 143 -2.32 14.35 1.23
N LEU A 144 -1.76 15.01 2.23
CA LEU A 144 -2.10 16.40 2.57
C LEU A 144 -1.66 17.39 1.48
N GLU A 145 -0.56 17.14 0.80
CA GLU A 145 -0.07 18.04 -0.26
C GLU A 145 -0.94 17.95 -1.52
N ASN A 146 -1.46 16.76 -1.84
CA ASN A 146 -2.13 16.46 -3.10
C ASN A 146 -3.66 16.29 -3.01
N SER A 147 -4.26 16.31 -1.82
CA SER A 147 -5.72 16.28 -1.67
C SER A 147 -6.32 17.68 -1.63
N ASP A 148 -7.49 17.86 -2.23
CA ASP A 148 -8.28 19.09 -2.11
C ASP A 148 -9.01 19.19 -0.76
N HIS A 149 -9.13 18.07 -0.04
CA HIS A 149 -9.81 17.96 1.25
C HIS A 149 -8.86 18.06 2.46
N LYS A 150 -7.79 18.85 2.36
CA LYS A 150 -6.74 18.97 3.40
C LYS A 150 -7.31 19.22 4.80
N SER A 151 -8.30 20.10 4.91
CA SER A 151 -8.90 20.46 6.19
C SER A 151 -9.62 19.29 6.87
N LEU A 152 -10.25 18.39 6.09
CA LEU A 152 -10.91 17.20 6.62
C LEU A 152 -9.85 16.24 7.21
N TYR A 153 -8.80 15.97 6.44
CA TYR A 153 -7.72 15.08 6.88
C TYR A 153 -6.95 15.63 8.07
N ILE A 154 -6.72 16.94 8.17
CA ILE A 154 -6.08 17.54 9.34
C ILE A 154 -6.92 17.28 10.62
N MET A 155 -8.24 17.45 10.55
CA MET A 155 -9.12 17.19 11.69
C MET A 155 -9.09 15.71 12.10
N GLU A 156 -9.07 14.79 11.12
CA GLU A 156 -8.93 13.36 11.39
C GLU A 156 -7.59 13.01 12.03
N ALA A 157 -6.47 13.55 11.52
CA ALA A 157 -5.15 13.33 12.10
C ALA A 157 -5.07 13.80 13.55
N VAL A 158 -5.60 15.00 13.85
CA VAL A 158 -5.67 15.54 15.22
C VAL A 158 -6.48 14.62 16.12
N SER A 159 -7.63 14.14 15.64
CA SER A 159 -8.47 13.21 16.40
C SER A 159 -7.74 11.89 16.71
N ILE A 160 -7.00 11.34 15.75
CA ILE A 160 -6.23 10.10 15.94
C ILE A 160 -5.14 10.33 16.99
N ILE A 161 -4.34 11.38 16.83
CA ILE A 161 -3.26 11.72 17.78
C ILE A 161 -3.82 11.90 19.19
N TYR A 162 -4.94 12.65 19.33
CA TYR A 162 -5.57 12.87 20.62
C TYR A 162 -6.06 11.57 21.26
N SER A 163 -6.65 10.66 20.47
CA SER A 163 -7.09 9.35 20.98
C SER A 163 -5.91 8.49 21.45
N SER A 164 -4.79 8.49 20.72
CA SER A 164 -3.60 7.73 21.08
C SER A 164 -2.95 8.23 22.38
N ILE A 165 -2.98 9.54 22.65
CA ILE A 165 -2.45 10.12 23.90
C ILE A 165 -3.31 9.70 25.10
N LYS A 166 -4.64 9.63 24.92
CA LYS A 166 -5.57 9.33 26.02
C LYS A 166 -5.48 7.88 26.50
N ASP A 167 -5.26 6.94 25.59
CA ASP A 167 -5.17 5.52 25.92
C ASP A 167 -3.92 5.18 26.77
N ASP A 168 -2.88 6.00 26.71
CA ASP A 168 -1.65 5.82 27.50
C ASP A 168 -1.79 6.31 28.96
N ASP A 169 -2.69 7.25 29.24
CA ASP A 169 -2.84 7.87 30.58
C ASP A 169 -3.68 7.00 31.54
N ASP A 170 -4.65 6.25 31.02
CA ASP A 170 -5.51 5.38 31.84
C ASP A 170 -4.75 4.19 32.46
N GLY A 171 -3.55 3.87 31.94
CA GLY A 171 -2.67 2.80 32.44
C GLY A 171 -1.81 3.17 33.66
N ILE A 172 -1.68 4.46 34.02
CA ILE A 172 -0.71 4.92 35.04
C ILE A 172 -1.36 5.09 36.44
N SER A 173 -2.68 5.09 36.53
CA SER A 173 -3.40 5.44 37.77
C SER A 173 -3.41 4.37 38.88
N ASP A 174 -3.02 3.11 38.63
CA ASP A 174 -3.25 2.00 39.58
C ASP A 174 -2.02 1.55 40.40
N GLN A 175 -0.85 2.20 40.25
CA GLN A 175 0.36 1.85 41.04
C GLN A 175 0.64 2.76 42.26
N ARG A 176 -0.17 3.81 42.51
CA ARG A 176 0.09 4.77 43.61
C ARG A 176 -0.68 4.52 44.91
N LYS A 177 -1.35 3.36 45.09
CA LYS A 177 -2.10 3.03 46.33
C LYS A 177 -1.44 1.98 47.23
N LYS A 178 -0.15 1.68 47.07
CA LYS A 178 0.60 0.79 47.98
C LYS A 178 1.95 1.39 48.37
N VAL A 179 1.94 2.42 49.22
CA VAL A 179 3.06 2.76 50.13
C VAL A 179 2.44 3.19 51.46
#